data_AF-A0A8H6YNL8-F1
#
_entry.id   AF-A0A8H6YNL8-F1
#
_cell.length_a   1.000
_cell.length_b   1.000
_cell.length_c   1.000
_cell.angle_alpha   90.00
_cell.angle_beta   90.00
_cell.angle_gamma   90.00
#
_symmetry.space_group_name_H-M   'P 1'
#
loop_
_entity.id
_entity.type
_entity.pdbx_description
1 polymer ?
#
loop_
_entity_poly.entity_id
_entity_poly.type
_entity_poly.pdbx_seq_one_letter_code
_entity_poly.pdbx_strand_id
1 'polypeptide(L)'
;MLLTHSLHLVPDDQRGPCPAMNTLANHGYIPRNGIASFEQITLALMEAFNLELHFGAGMAANNMLTRGNPFVDKVSIGGESSLVPPLPGKIDGPVTGGIAKHGRFEGDASMTRADAFIGDNRDFQDILYDLDLLQLGKFGDNSPDGDSTVFNVPTLIGIKKQNIMMDQAANPQFEFGARRMNAAYVQAAFLLNVFANGTTKQATLPIIGSFFRNQTFPPNWFRAASPVTGVINGATVSQVMAAIPLSPGRNNAQGVYVADPAPPPPWNSSFACFAYYDQAANTAGVLVNTTGILKKNVELLTGIQFQNALANPGCDQQVLPFGPAGV
;
A
#
# COMPACT_ATOMS: atom_id res chain seq x y z
N MET A 1 -23.87 -11.05 14.84
CA MET A 1 -24.98 -10.33 14.20
C MET A 1 -24.38 -9.59 13.01
N LEU A 2 -24.48 -10.17 11.80
CA LEU A 2 -23.94 -9.57 10.58
C LEU A 2 -24.89 -8.45 10.14
N LEU A 3 -24.54 -7.21 10.40
CA LEU A 3 -25.21 -6.06 9.80
C LEU A 3 -24.96 -6.13 8.29
N THR A 4 -26.01 -6.41 7.52
CA THR A 4 -26.01 -6.29 6.06
C THR A 4 -25.87 -4.80 5.72
N HIS A 5 -24.64 -4.36 5.54
CA HIS A 5 -24.32 -3.03 5.05
C HIS A 5 -24.48 -3.02 3.53
N SER A 6 -25.68 -2.67 3.04
CA SER A 6 -25.89 -2.43 1.61
C SER A 6 -24.97 -1.30 1.14
N LEU A 7 -24.21 -1.56 0.07
CA LEU A 7 -23.30 -0.59 -0.54
C LEU A 7 -24.13 0.49 -1.24
N HIS A 8 -24.08 1.72 -0.73
CA HIS A 8 -24.58 2.90 -1.43
C HIS A 8 -23.46 3.94 -1.42
N LEU A 9 -22.75 4.05 -2.55
CA LEU A 9 -21.79 5.13 -2.77
C LEU A 9 -22.57 6.36 -3.21
N VAL A 10 -22.40 7.47 -2.49
CA VAL A 10 -22.95 8.77 -2.89
C VAL A 10 -21.87 9.60 -3.60
N PRO A 11 -22.25 10.64 -4.36
CA PRO A 11 -21.28 11.59 -4.89
C PRO A 11 -20.34 12.09 -3.79
N ASP A 12 -19.05 12.22 -4.12
CA ASP A 12 -17.93 12.61 -3.24
C ASP A 12 -17.37 11.53 -2.28
N ASP A 13 -18.00 10.35 -2.18
CA ASP A 13 -17.40 9.22 -1.46
C ASP A 13 -16.06 8.82 -2.09
N GLN A 14 -14.99 8.89 -1.31
CA GLN A 14 -13.64 8.60 -1.80
C GLN A 14 -13.33 7.11 -1.79
N ARG A 15 -12.89 6.59 -2.93
CA ARG A 15 -12.24 5.29 -3.08
C ARG A 15 -10.93 5.49 -3.85
N GLY A 16 -9.99 4.57 -3.67
CA GLY A 16 -8.66 4.73 -4.23
C GLY A 16 -7.96 3.45 -4.64
N PRO A 17 -6.62 3.47 -4.70
CA PRO A 17 -5.84 2.33 -5.20
C PRO A 17 -5.81 1.13 -4.26
N CYS A 18 -6.25 1.28 -3.00
CA CYS A 18 -6.17 0.21 -2.00
C CYS A 18 -7.50 -0.54 -1.86
N PRO A 19 -7.60 -1.80 -2.37
CA PRO A 19 -8.84 -2.58 -2.28
C PRO A 19 -9.27 -2.88 -0.84
N ALA A 20 -8.31 -3.04 0.08
CA ALA A 20 -8.61 -3.24 1.50
C ALA A 20 -9.31 -2.00 2.09
N MET A 21 -8.77 -0.80 1.90
CA MET A 21 -9.37 0.45 2.41
C MET A 21 -10.74 0.72 1.78
N ASN A 22 -10.87 0.44 0.48
CA ASN A 22 -12.15 0.58 -0.21
C ASN A 22 -13.21 -0.36 0.38
N THR A 23 -12.83 -1.61 0.67
CA THR A 23 -13.70 -2.58 1.34
C THR A 23 -14.07 -2.13 2.75
N LEU A 24 -13.13 -1.58 3.53
CA LEU A 24 -13.41 -1.05 4.86
C LEU A 24 -14.44 0.08 4.82
N ALA A 25 -14.30 1.04 3.90
CA ALA A 25 -15.25 2.12 3.75
C ALA A 25 -16.61 1.62 3.25
N ASN A 26 -16.62 0.69 2.28
CA ASN A 26 -17.84 0.04 1.77
C ASN A 26 -18.64 -0.69 2.86
N HIS A 27 -17.96 -1.20 3.88
CA HIS A 27 -18.58 -1.94 4.98
C HIS A 27 -18.67 -1.14 6.29
N GLY A 28 -18.28 0.14 6.29
CA GLY A 28 -18.43 1.04 7.45
C GLY A 28 -17.45 0.78 8.59
N TYR A 29 -16.34 0.08 8.34
CA TYR A 29 -15.23 -0.03 9.31
C TYR A 29 -14.46 1.29 9.46
N ILE A 30 -14.42 2.07 8.38
CA ILE A 30 -14.04 3.49 8.38
C ILE A 30 -15.21 4.31 7.82
N PRO A 31 -15.22 5.65 7.95
CA PRO A 31 -16.26 6.49 7.37
C PRO A 31 -16.51 6.17 5.89
N ARG A 32 -17.78 5.99 5.51
CA ARG A 32 -18.19 5.56 4.15
C ARG A 32 -17.75 6.53 3.06
N ASN A 33 -17.59 7.81 3.41
CA ASN A 33 -17.06 8.85 2.53
C ASN A 33 -15.57 8.72 2.23
N GLY A 34 -14.87 7.76 2.83
CA GLY A 34 -13.46 7.51 2.57
C GLY A 34 -12.51 8.54 3.18
N ILE A 35 -12.98 9.39 4.09
CA ILE A 35 -12.12 10.32 4.84
C ILE A 35 -11.99 9.79 6.27
N ALA A 36 -10.79 9.40 6.66
CA ALA A 36 -10.56 8.70 7.93
C ALA A 36 -9.40 9.30 8.72
N SER A 37 -9.49 9.18 10.05
CA SER A 37 -8.42 9.52 10.99
C SER A 37 -7.37 8.41 11.09
N PHE A 38 -6.22 8.71 11.69
CA PHE A 38 -5.19 7.73 11.99
C PHE A 38 -5.74 6.53 12.80
N GLU A 39 -6.50 6.79 13.87
CA GLU A 39 -7.06 5.77 14.75
C GLU A 39 -8.14 4.96 14.04
N GLN A 40 -9.00 5.62 13.26
CA GLN A 40 -10.05 4.92 12.50
C GLN A 40 -9.44 3.90 11.54
N ILE A 41 -8.38 4.27 10.82
CA ILE A 41 -7.67 3.36 9.92
C ILE A 41 -7.02 2.22 10.71
N THR A 42 -6.29 2.55 11.78
CA THR A 42 -5.58 1.56 12.61
C THR A 42 -6.55 0.51 13.17
N LEU A 43 -7.64 0.97 13.80
CA LEU A 43 -8.65 0.09 14.39
C LEU A 43 -9.38 -0.73 13.31
N ALA A 44 -9.71 -0.13 12.16
CA ALA A 44 -10.35 -0.86 11.07
C ALA A 44 -9.47 -1.98 10.50
N LEU A 45 -8.17 -1.74 10.34
CA LEU A 45 -7.21 -2.77 9.90
C LEU A 45 -7.11 -3.91 10.90
N MET A 46 -7.08 -3.61 12.20
CA MET A 46 -7.10 -4.62 13.25
C MET A 46 -8.43 -5.38 13.24
N GLU A 47 -9.57 -4.69 13.21
CA GLU A 47 -10.88 -5.34 13.36
C GLU A 47 -11.30 -6.16 12.15
N ALA A 48 -11.09 -5.65 10.95
CA ALA A 48 -11.52 -6.35 9.74
C ALA A 48 -10.54 -7.42 9.28
N PHE A 49 -9.23 -7.18 9.42
CA PHE A 49 -8.19 -8.02 8.81
C PHE A 49 -7.27 -8.69 9.84
N ASN A 50 -7.45 -8.38 11.13
CA ASN A 50 -6.57 -8.84 12.22
C ASN A 50 -5.11 -8.48 11.96
N LEU A 51 -4.82 -7.30 11.43
CA LEU A 51 -3.45 -6.80 11.37
C LEU A 51 -2.96 -6.51 12.79
N GLU A 52 -1.71 -6.88 13.07
CA GLU A 52 -1.05 -6.54 14.33
C GLU A 52 -0.97 -5.01 14.50
N LEU A 53 -1.06 -4.53 15.75
CA LEU A 53 -1.21 -3.12 16.07
C LEU A 53 -0.09 -2.26 15.47
N HIS A 54 1.16 -2.59 15.72
CA HIS A 54 2.28 -1.79 15.22
C HIS A 54 2.31 -1.79 13.70
N PHE A 55 2.11 -2.96 13.07
CA PHE A 55 2.09 -3.07 11.62
C PHE A 55 0.96 -2.25 10.98
N GLY A 56 -0.27 -2.36 11.50
CA GLY A 56 -1.42 -1.58 11.05
C GLY A 56 -1.27 -0.08 11.32
N ALA A 57 -0.81 0.28 12.51
CA ALA A 57 -0.59 1.68 12.92
C ALA A 57 0.49 2.34 12.06
N GLY A 58 1.60 1.68 11.75
CA GLY A 58 2.62 2.31 10.89
C GLY A 58 2.18 2.48 9.44
N MET A 59 1.28 1.63 8.92
CA MET A 59 0.63 1.89 7.63
C MET A 59 -0.29 3.11 7.70
N ALA A 60 -1.12 3.22 8.75
CA ALA A 60 -1.97 4.40 8.97
C ALA A 60 -1.14 5.68 9.14
N ALA A 61 -0.03 5.61 9.88
CA ALA A 61 0.90 6.72 10.06
C ALA A 61 1.54 7.12 8.73
N ASN A 62 1.89 6.16 7.89
CA ASN A 62 2.40 6.44 6.55
C ASN A 62 1.37 7.19 5.69
N ASN A 63 0.11 6.75 5.67
CA ASN A 63 -0.96 7.43 4.95
C ASN A 63 -1.05 8.90 5.41
N MET A 64 -1.07 9.12 6.73
CA MET A 64 -1.24 10.43 7.32
C MET A 64 -0.06 11.37 7.05
N LEU A 65 1.18 10.88 7.17
CA LEU A 65 2.39 11.69 6.95
C LEU A 65 2.63 12.02 5.47
N THR A 66 2.36 11.08 4.57
CA THR A 66 2.69 11.25 3.15
C THR A 66 1.58 11.96 2.37
N ARG A 67 0.31 11.72 2.72
CA ARG A 67 -0.87 12.12 1.93
C ARG A 67 -2.04 12.66 2.75
N GLY A 68 -1.94 12.66 4.07
CA GLY A 68 -2.95 13.19 4.97
C GLY A 68 -2.64 14.59 5.48
N ASN A 69 -3.45 15.00 6.44
CA ASN A 69 -3.23 16.20 7.23
C ASN A 69 -3.16 15.82 8.72
N PRO A 70 -1.96 15.67 9.30
CA PRO A 70 -1.79 15.35 10.71
C PRO A 70 -2.30 16.44 11.67
N PHE A 71 -2.55 17.67 11.21
CA PHE A 71 -3.07 18.74 12.08
C PHE A 71 -4.56 18.54 12.39
N VAL A 72 -5.35 18.16 11.38
CA VAL A 72 -6.79 17.84 11.56
C VAL A 72 -7.06 16.34 11.69
N ASP A 73 -6.01 15.53 11.62
CA ASP A 73 -6.03 14.07 11.68
C ASP A 73 -7.01 13.44 10.68
N LYS A 74 -6.81 13.75 9.39
CA LYS A 74 -7.61 13.20 8.29
C LYS A 74 -6.77 12.88 7.07
N VAL A 75 -7.11 11.77 6.42
CA VAL A 75 -6.61 11.42 5.09
C VAL A 75 -7.76 10.91 4.22
N SER A 76 -7.70 11.20 2.92
CA SER A 76 -8.58 10.60 1.91
C SER A 76 -8.00 9.25 1.47
N ILE A 77 -8.82 8.20 1.50
CA ILE A 77 -8.44 6.89 0.92
C ILE A 77 -8.49 6.88 -0.62
N GLY A 78 -8.94 7.98 -1.22
CA GLY A 78 -8.99 8.21 -2.65
C GLY A 78 -8.14 9.40 -3.05
N GLY A 79 -8.75 10.30 -3.83
CA GLY A 79 -8.12 11.49 -4.38
C GLY A 79 -8.31 12.73 -3.50
N GLU A 80 -8.29 13.89 -4.15
CA GLU A 80 -8.51 15.19 -3.53
C GLU A 80 -9.88 15.30 -2.85
N SER A 81 -9.92 15.94 -1.68
CA SER A 81 -11.16 16.22 -0.95
C SER A 81 -11.05 17.50 -0.16
N SER A 82 -12.08 18.35 -0.23
CA SER A 82 -12.18 19.58 0.57
C SER A 82 -12.25 19.31 2.08
N LEU A 83 -12.57 18.08 2.48
CA LEU A 83 -12.60 17.64 3.88
C LEU A 83 -11.20 17.42 4.47
N VAL A 84 -10.17 17.41 3.62
CA VAL A 84 -8.76 17.31 4.01
C VAL A 84 -8.05 18.58 3.49
N PRO A 85 -7.93 19.64 4.30
CA PRO A 85 -7.27 20.86 3.85
C PRO A 85 -5.76 20.62 3.67
N PRO A 86 -5.07 21.38 2.80
CA PRO A 86 -3.62 21.31 2.69
C PRO A 86 -2.93 21.78 3.97
N LEU A 87 -1.79 21.19 4.29
CA LEU A 87 -0.92 21.64 5.38
C LEU A 87 -0.23 22.97 5.03
N PRO A 88 0.15 23.79 6.04
CA PRO A 88 1.00 24.96 5.84
C PRO A 88 2.25 24.60 5.03
N GLY A 89 2.65 25.47 4.09
CA GLY A 89 3.77 25.20 3.20
C GLY A 89 3.45 24.26 2.02
N LYS A 90 2.17 23.89 1.82
CA LYS A 90 1.72 23.08 0.68
C LYS A 90 2.47 21.77 0.56
N ILE A 91 2.54 21.05 1.69
CA ILE A 91 3.34 19.84 1.84
C ILE A 91 3.02 18.80 0.79
N ASP A 92 1.74 18.60 0.48
CA ASP A 92 1.25 17.69 -0.56
C ASP A 92 0.79 18.42 -1.83
N GLY A 93 1.28 19.64 -2.06
CA GLY A 93 0.83 20.51 -3.14
C GLY A 93 -0.25 21.51 -2.71
N PRO A 94 -0.87 22.24 -3.67
CA PRO A 94 -1.87 23.26 -3.37
C PRO A 94 -3.18 22.70 -2.78
N VAL A 95 -3.42 21.40 -2.98
CA VAL A 95 -4.53 20.60 -2.45
C VAL A 95 -3.96 19.25 -2.01
N THR A 96 -4.55 18.60 -1.01
CA THR A 96 -4.12 17.24 -0.64
C THR A 96 -4.67 16.26 -1.65
N GLY A 97 -3.84 15.38 -2.20
CA GLY A 97 -4.28 14.43 -3.22
C GLY A 97 -4.73 13.07 -2.68
N GLY A 98 -4.73 12.89 -1.36
CA GLY A 98 -5.09 11.61 -0.74
C GLY A 98 -4.13 10.48 -1.13
N ILE A 99 -4.45 9.26 -0.72
CA ILE A 99 -3.55 8.12 -1.00
C ILE A 99 -3.49 7.77 -2.49
N ALA A 100 -4.39 8.26 -3.35
CA ALA A 100 -4.35 8.04 -4.79
C ALA A 100 -3.34 8.93 -5.53
N LYS A 101 -2.83 9.99 -4.90
CA LYS A 101 -1.83 10.85 -5.55
C LYS A 101 -0.51 10.11 -5.72
N HIS A 102 -0.03 10.05 -6.95
CA HIS A 102 1.20 9.38 -7.37
C HIS A 102 2.46 9.93 -6.68
N GLY A 103 3.38 9.03 -6.27
CA GLY A 103 4.77 9.37 -5.87
C GLY A 103 5.16 9.01 -4.42
N ARG A 104 4.40 9.45 -3.41
CA ARG A 104 4.73 9.22 -1.98
C ARG A 104 4.05 8.02 -1.33
N PHE A 105 2.86 7.65 -1.79
CA PHE A 105 2.14 6.48 -1.29
C PHE A 105 1.86 5.52 -2.45
N GLU A 106 0.93 5.92 -3.32
CA GLU A 106 0.67 5.31 -4.63
C GLU A 106 1.91 5.42 -5.53
N GLY A 107 2.11 4.44 -6.40
CA GLY A 107 3.14 4.47 -7.41
C GLY A 107 3.08 3.28 -8.36
N ASP A 108 4.10 3.17 -9.19
CA ASP A 108 4.09 2.31 -10.36
C ASP A 108 4.16 0.80 -10.06
N ALA A 109 3.92 -0.04 -11.07
CA ALA A 109 3.86 -1.49 -10.95
C ALA A 109 2.79 -1.97 -9.96
N SER A 110 1.61 -1.37 -10.00
CA SER A 110 0.44 -1.86 -9.25
C SER A 110 -0.11 -3.16 -9.88
N MET A 111 -0.92 -3.92 -9.13
CA MET A 111 -1.49 -5.18 -9.65
C MET A 111 -2.68 -4.93 -10.58
N THR A 112 -3.58 -4.02 -10.18
CA THR A 112 -4.88 -3.83 -10.86
C THR A 112 -5.19 -2.36 -11.17
N ARG A 113 -4.20 -1.46 -11.02
CA ARG A 113 -4.24 -0.02 -11.32
C ARG A 113 -3.08 0.28 -12.25
N ALA A 114 -3.28 1.14 -13.24
CA ALA A 114 -2.22 1.51 -14.18
C ALA A 114 -1.23 2.48 -13.52
N ASP A 115 -0.03 2.59 -14.06
CA ASP A 115 0.88 3.67 -13.68
C ASP A 115 0.28 5.03 -14.04
N ALA A 116 0.49 6.04 -13.18
CA ALA A 116 -0.13 7.36 -13.33
C ALA A 116 0.26 8.07 -14.63
N PHE A 117 1.44 7.76 -15.19
CA PHE A 117 1.90 8.34 -16.45
C PHE A 117 1.14 7.80 -17.67
N ILE A 118 0.77 6.52 -17.66
CA ILE A 118 0.17 5.83 -18.82
C ILE A 118 -1.32 5.56 -18.66
N GLY A 119 -1.90 5.85 -17.48
CA GLY A 119 -3.32 5.61 -17.25
C GLY A 119 -3.81 6.03 -15.87
N ASP A 120 -4.87 5.37 -15.44
CA ASP A 120 -5.53 5.62 -14.17
C ASP A 120 -4.95 4.74 -13.05
N ASN A 121 -4.29 5.41 -12.11
CA ASN A 121 -3.61 4.83 -10.95
C ASN A 121 -4.51 4.60 -9.74
N ARG A 122 -5.81 4.90 -9.85
CA ARG A 122 -6.77 4.88 -8.75
C ARG A 122 -7.78 3.76 -8.93
N ASP A 123 -8.44 3.70 -10.09
CA ASP A 123 -9.58 2.84 -10.30
C ASP A 123 -9.18 1.42 -10.75
N PHE A 124 -10.04 0.45 -10.46
CA PHE A 124 -9.81 -0.95 -10.85
C PHE A 124 -9.84 -1.10 -12.37
N GLN A 125 -8.86 -1.81 -12.92
CA GLN A 125 -8.71 -2.07 -14.35
C GLN A 125 -8.93 -3.55 -14.65
N ASP A 126 -10.00 -3.90 -15.35
CA ASP A 126 -10.31 -5.29 -15.74
C ASP A 126 -9.14 -5.92 -16.50
N ILE A 127 -8.52 -5.19 -17.44
CA ILE A 127 -7.42 -5.71 -18.24
C ILE A 127 -6.20 -6.10 -17.40
N LEU A 128 -5.87 -5.34 -16.35
CA LEU A 128 -4.74 -5.67 -15.48
C LEU A 128 -5.05 -6.88 -14.60
N TYR A 129 -6.30 -6.99 -14.13
CA TYR A 129 -6.72 -8.16 -13.38
C TYR A 129 -6.78 -9.42 -14.25
N ASP A 130 -7.22 -9.33 -15.50
CA ASP A 130 -7.18 -10.45 -16.44
C ASP A 130 -5.75 -10.94 -16.69
N LEU A 131 -4.78 -10.02 -16.73
CA LEU A 131 -3.36 -10.38 -16.78
C LEU A 131 -2.89 -11.08 -15.50
N ASP A 132 -3.36 -10.68 -14.31
CA ASP A 132 -3.12 -11.42 -13.07
C ASP A 132 -3.71 -12.84 -13.13
N LEU A 133 -4.89 -13.01 -13.73
CA LEU A 133 -5.53 -14.32 -13.92
C LEU A 133 -4.74 -15.21 -14.89
N LEU A 134 -4.08 -14.65 -15.90
CA LEU A 134 -3.16 -15.43 -16.75
C LEU A 134 -1.97 -15.97 -15.96
N GLN A 135 -1.47 -15.23 -14.97
CA GLN A 135 -0.42 -15.71 -14.09
C GLN A 135 -0.94 -16.77 -13.12
N LEU A 136 -2.17 -16.60 -12.61
CA LEU A 136 -2.86 -17.61 -11.80
C LEU A 136 -3.05 -18.92 -12.56
N GLY A 137 -3.49 -18.90 -13.82
CA GLY A 137 -3.65 -20.11 -14.63
C GLY A 137 -2.33 -20.81 -15.00
N LYS A 138 -1.20 -20.12 -14.89
CA LYS A 138 0.14 -20.69 -15.13
C LYS A 138 0.76 -21.28 -13.87
N PHE A 139 0.58 -20.60 -12.73
CA PHE A 139 1.36 -20.84 -11.52
C PHE A 139 0.51 -21.15 -10.28
N GLY A 140 -0.80 -21.04 -10.39
CA GLY A 140 -1.75 -21.49 -9.37
C GLY A 140 -1.75 -23.01 -9.24
N ASP A 141 -2.62 -23.52 -8.38
CA ASP A 141 -2.80 -24.96 -8.19
C ASP A 141 -3.60 -25.64 -9.32
N ASN A 142 -4.05 -24.86 -10.31
CA ASN A 142 -4.77 -25.33 -11.50
C ASN A 142 -5.93 -26.29 -11.17
N SER A 143 -6.66 -26.01 -10.09
CA SER A 143 -7.81 -26.81 -9.71
C SER A 143 -8.84 -26.87 -10.84
N PRO A 144 -9.37 -28.06 -11.19
CA PRO A 144 -10.30 -28.24 -12.32
C PRO A 144 -11.62 -27.47 -12.16
N ASP A 145 -12.01 -27.17 -10.93
CA ASP A 145 -13.13 -26.28 -10.62
C ASP A 145 -12.56 -24.88 -10.37
N GLY A 146 -12.53 -24.00 -11.39
CA GLY A 146 -11.81 -22.71 -11.35
C GLY A 146 -12.10 -21.80 -10.15
N ASP A 147 -13.22 -21.99 -9.43
CA ASP A 147 -13.54 -21.30 -8.18
C ASP A 147 -12.67 -21.73 -6.99
N SER A 148 -12.01 -22.87 -7.10
CA SER A 148 -11.08 -23.40 -6.10
C SER A 148 -9.63 -23.11 -6.44
N THR A 149 -9.34 -22.50 -7.60
CA THR A 149 -7.97 -22.11 -7.95
C THR A 149 -7.43 -21.11 -6.93
N VAL A 150 -6.25 -21.40 -6.37
CA VAL A 150 -5.64 -20.58 -5.31
C VAL A 150 -4.43 -19.79 -5.79
N PHE A 151 -4.35 -18.55 -5.34
CA PHE A 151 -3.14 -17.76 -5.40
C PHE A 151 -2.09 -18.36 -4.44
N ASN A 152 -0.84 -18.37 -4.89
CA ASN A 152 0.31 -18.86 -4.14
C ASN A 152 1.55 -18.00 -4.45
N VAL A 153 2.69 -18.29 -3.81
CA VAL A 153 3.92 -17.51 -4.02
C VAL A 153 4.39 -17.50 -5.49
N PRO A 154 4.43 -18.64 -6.23
CA PRO A 154 4.70 -18.63 -7.67
C PRO A 154 3.79 -17.69 -8.48
N THR A 155 2.49 -17.64 -8.15
CA THR A 155 1.53 -16.72 -8.78
C THR A 155 1.91 -15.27 -8.54
N LEU A 156 2.24 -14.90 -7.29
CA LEU A 156 2.68 -13.54 -6.95
C LEU A 156 3.97 -13.14 -7.68
N ILE A 157 4.92 -14.07 -7.84
CA ILE A 157 6.15 -13.85 -8.61
C ILE A 157 5.81 -13.56 -10.08
N GLY A 158 4.94 -14.37 -10.69
CA GLY A 158 4.48 -14.16 -12.06
C GLY A 158 3.84 -12.79 -12.27
N ILE A 159 2.90 -12.42 -11.39
CA ILE A 159 2.21 -11.12 -11.38
C ILE A 159 3.22 -9.98 -11.27
N LYS A 160 4.07 -10.01 -10.25
CA LYS A 160 5.01 -8.90 -10.01
C LYS A 160 6.03 -8.75 -11.13
N LYS A 161 6.56 -9.86 -11.65
CA LYS A 161 7.50 -9.82 -12.78
C LYS A 161 6.84 -9.24 -14.03
N GLN A 162 5.62 -9.68 -14.34
CA GLN A 162 4.87 -9.17 -15.49
C GLN A 162 4.65 -7.67 -15.39
N ASN A 163 4.10 -7.18 -14.27
CA ASN A 163 3.70 -5.78 -14.16
C ASN A 163 4.92 -4.87 -14.19
N ILE A 164 5.99 -5.22 -13.47
CA ILE A 164 7.26 -4.47 -13.52
C ILE A 164 7.79 -4.41 -14.95
N MET A 165 7.82 -5.53 -15.68
CA MET A 165 8.34 -5.54 -17.06
C MET A 165 7.48 -4.72 -18.02
N MET A 166 6.15 -4.83 -17.89
CA MET A 166 5.21 -4.10 -18.75
C MET A 166 5.30 -2.60 -18.50
N ASP A 167 5.24 -2.20 -17.24
CA ASP A 167 5.26 -0.80 -16.84
C ASP A 167 6.61 -0.15 -17.13
N GLN A 168 7.72 -0.82 -16.82
CA GLN A 168 9.05 -0.33 -17.19
C GLN A 168 9.19 -0.13 -18.72
N ALA A 169 8.56 -0.98 -19.54
CA ALA A 169 8.62 -0.85 -21.00
C ALA A 169 7.68 0.26 -21.54
N ALA A 170 6.53 0.45 -20.91
CA ALA A 170 5.48 1.36 -21.38
C ALA A 170 5.57 2.78 -20.78
N ASN A 171 6.16 2.92 -19.60
CA ASN A 171 6.21 4.15 -18.82
C ASN A 171 7.63 4.77 -18.81
N PRO A 172 7.91 5.80 -19.65
CA PRO A 172 9.14 6.58 -19.60
C PRO A 172 9.47 7.21 -18.24
N GLN A 173 8.47 7.38 -17.36
CA GLN A 173 8.62 7.94 -16.01
C GLN A 173 8.55 6.87 -14.92
N PHE A 174 8.70 5.58 -15.26
CA PHE A 174 8.61 4.47 -14.31
C PHE A 174 9.50 4.67 -13.08
N GLU A 175 8.90 4.70 -11.89
CA GLU A 175 9.59 4.82 -10.60
C GLU A 175 9.36 3.60 -9.70
N PHE A 176 10.45 2.90 -9.38
CA PHE A 176 10.43 1.71 -8.54
C PHE A 176 11.55 1.72 -7.50
N GLY A 177 11.72 2.88 -6.84
CA GLY A 177 12.62 3.08 -5.70
C GLY A 177 12.28 2.17 -4.51
N ALA A 178 13.18 2.10 -3.52
CA ALA A 178 13.14 1.05 -2.48
C ALA A 178 11.83 1.03 -1.69
N ARG A 179 11.27 2.20 -1.36
CA ARG A 179 9.98 2.36 -0.69
C ARG A 179 8.82 1.83 -1.55
N ARG A 180 8.76 2.23 -2.82
CA ARG A 180 7.67 1.81 -3.73
C ARG A 180 7.77 0.32 -4.03
N MET A 181 8.97 -0.16 -4.31
CA MET A 181 9.27 -1.58 -4.49
C MET A 181 8.83 -2.40 -3.28
N ASN A 182 9.21 -1.99 -2.07
CA ASN A 182 8.79 -2.65 -0.83
C ASN A 182 7.25 -2.67 -0.69
N ALA A 183 6.59 -1.52 -0.91
CA ALA A 183 5.13 -1.43 -0.85
C ALA A 183 4.46 -2.37 -1.87
N ALA A 184 4.95 -2.44 -3.10
CA ALA A 184 4.41 -3.30 -4.15
C ALA A 184 4.51 -4.79 -3.80
N TYR A 185 5.60 -5.24 -3.17
CA TYR A 185 5.74 -6.62 -2.71
C TYR A 185 4.92 -6.91 -1.44
N VAL A 186 4.86 -5.97 -0.49
CA VAL A 186 4.01 -6.07 0.70
C VAL A 186 2.54 -6.25 0.31
N GLN A 187 2.08 -5.49 -0.69
CA GLN A 187 0.73 -5.56 -1.24
C GLN A 187 0.45 -6.90 -1.93
N ALA A 188 1.42 -7.46 -2.66
CA ALA A 188 1.29 -8.80 -3.23
C ALA A 188 1.17 -9.87 -2.14
N ALA A 189 1.98 -9.78 -1.09
CA ALA A 189 1.94 -10.72 0.04
C ALA A 189 0.60 -10.67 0.81
N PHE A 190 -0.10 -9.54 0.82
CA PHE A 190 -1.44 -9.43 1.43
C PHE A 190 -2.48 -10.33 0.77
N LEU A 191 -2.34 -10.72 -0.50
CA LEU A 191 -3.26 -11.70 -1.10
C LEU A 191 -3.26 -13.01 -0.30
N LEU A 192 -2.09 -13.46 0.15
CA LEU A 192 -1.93 -14.74 0.86
C LEU A 192 -2.09 -14.60 2.37
N ASN A 193 -1.64 -13.49 2.95
CA ASN A 193 -1.56 -13.35 4.39
C ASN A 193 -2.75 -12.61 5.00
N VAL A 194 -3.43 -11.75 4.22
CA VAL A 194 -4.54 -10.93 4.68
C VAL A 194 -5.86 -11.33 4.03
N PHE A 195 -5.89 -11.49 2.70
CA PHE A 195 -7.12 -11.82 2.00
C PHE A 195 -7.46 -13.30 2.00
N ALA A 196 -6.50 -14.20 2.21
CA ALA A 196 -6.80 -15.61 2.40
C ALA A 196 -7.84 -15.83 3.52
N ASN A 197 -8.75 -16.78 3.33
CA ASN A 197 -9.75 -17.09 4.35
C ASN A 197 -9.05 -17.61 5.61
N GLY A 198 -9.34 -17.00 6.75
CA GLY A 198 -8.73 -17.31 8.04
C GLY A 198 -8.96 -18.75 8.50
N THR A 199 -10.01 -19.42 8.01
CA THR A 199 -10.33 -20.82 8.32
C THR A 199 -9.61 -21.79 7.37
N THR A 200 -9.78 -21.61 6.06
CA THR A 200 -9.21 -22.56 5.06
C THR A 200 -7.74 -22.28 4.76
N LYS A 201 -7.24 -21.09 5.12
CA LYS A 201 -5.91 -20.57 4.79
C LYS A 201 -5.64 -20.45 3.29
N GLN A 202 -6.70 -20.34 2.48
CA GLN A 202 -6.59 -20.24 1.03
C GLN A 202 -7.01 -18.87 0.51
N ALA A 203 -6.23 -18.35 -0.43
CA ALA A 203 -6.53 -17.17 -1.24
C ALA A 203 -7.13 -17.61 -2.58
N THR A 204 -8.39 -18.02 -2.58
CA THR A 204 -9.06 -18.50 -3.81
C THR A 204 -9.39 -17.35 -4.75
N LEU A 205 -9.57 -17.65 -6.04
CA LEU A 205 -9.99 -16.69 -7.05
C LEU A 205 -11.24 -15.89 -6.65
N PRO A 206 -12.36 -16.51 -6.18
CA PRO A 206 -13.52 -15.75 -5.73
C PRO A 206 -13.24 -14.79 -4.56
N ILE A 207 -12.35 -15.16 -3.65
CA ILE A 207 -11.95 -14.32 -2.52
C ILE A 207 -11.19 -13.09 -3.01
N ILE A 208 -10.15 -13.29 -3.83
CA ILE A 208 -9.36 -12.19 -4.38
C ILE A 208 -10.22 -11.28 -5.27
N GLY A 209 -11.08 -11.86 -6.10
CA GLY A 209 -12.02 -11.10 -6.93
C GLY A 209 -12.98 -10.25 -6.11
N SER A 210 -13.45 -10.74 -4.96
CA SER A 210 -14.34 -9.98 -4.07
C SER A 210 -13.66 -8.73 -3.52
N PHE A 211 -12.37 -8.79 -3.14
CA PHE A 211 -11.66 -7.61 -2.64
C PHE A 211 -11.24 -6.64 -3.74
N PHE A 212 -10.76 -7.15 -4.89
CA PHE A 212 -10.23 -6.28 -5.96
C PHE A 212 -11.31 -5.68 -6.85
N ARG A 213 -12.26 -6.51 -7.33
CA ARG A 213 -13.31 -6.06 -8.25
C ARG A 213 -14.48 -5.46 -7.49
N ASN A 214 -15.00 -6.21 -6.52
CA ASN A 214 -16.25 -5.85 -5.85
C ASN A 214 -16.01 -4.94 -4.63
N GLN A 215 -14.81 -5.00 -4.07
CA GLN A 215 -14.42 -4.29 -2.85
C GLN A 215 -15.38 -4.62 -1.70
N THR A 216 -15.63 -5.92 -1.53
CA THR A 216 -16.53 -6.51 -0.54
C THR A 216 -15.85 -7.66 0.20
N PHE A 217 -16.25 -7.91 1.45
CA PHE A 217 -15.90 -9.16 2.11
C PHE A 217 -16.63 -10.35 1.43
N PRO A 218 -15.93 -11.42 1.02
CA PRO A 218 -16.56 -12.57 0.41
C PRO A 218 -17.52 -13.29 1.37
N PRO A 219 -18.59 -13.95 0.88
CA PRO A 219 -19.43 -14.81 1.72
C PRO A 219 -18.61 -15.90 2.42
N ASN A 220 -18.92 -16.17 3.69
CA ASN A 220 -18.19 -17.14 4.52
C ASN A 220 -16.67 -16.90 4.62
N TRP A 221 -16.23 -15.68 4.36
CA TRP A 221 -14.86 -15.27 4.62
C TRP A 221 -14.69 -14.86 6.09
N PHE A 222 -13.59 -15.31 6.68
CA PHE A 222 -13.20 -14.97 8.05
C PHE A 222 -11.81 -14.35 8.00
N ARG A 223 -11.59 -13.30 8.80
CA ARG A 223 -10.23 -12.75 9.02
C ARG A 223 -9.32 -13.81 9.66
N ALA A 224 -8.01 -13.62 9.55
CA ALA A 224 -7.04 -14.49 10.22
C ALA A 224 -7.34 -14.60 11.73
N ALA A 225 -7.25 -15.81 12.30
CA ALA A 225 -7.52 -16.05 13.72
C ALA A 225 -6.44 -15.46 14.65
N SER A 226 -5.22 -15.32 14.14
CA SER A 226 -4.09 -14.70 14.84
C SER A 226 -3.66 -13.43 14.12
N PRO A 227 -3.09 -12.43 14.83
CA PRO A 227 -2.65 -11.20 14.21
C PRO A 227 -1.64 -11.43 13.07
N VAL A 228 -1.91 -10.83 11.91
CA VAL A 228 -0.98 -10.80 10.77
C VAL A 228 0.06 -9.72 11.04
N THR A 229 1.31 -10.14 11.24
CA THR A 229 2.43 -9.24 11.60
C THR A 229 3.23 -8.84 10.37
N GLY A 230 4.01 -7.77 10.51
CA GLY A 230 5.00 -7.38 9.50
C GLY A 230 6.03 -8.48 9.23
N VAL A 231 6.36 -9.32 10.22
CA VAL A 231 7.29 -10.46 10.07
C VAL A 231 6.68 -11.56 9.20
N ILE A 232 5.41 -11.93 9.43
CA ILE A 232 4.71 -12.93 8.60
C ILE A 232 4.65 -12.45 7.15
N ASN A 233 4.26 -11.20 6.94
CA ASN A 233 4.18 -10.65 5.59
C ASN A 233 5.57 -10.50 4.94
N GLY A 234 6.57 -10.10 5.72
CA GLY A 234 7.97 -9.96 5.30
C GLY A 234 8.58 -11.26 4.80
N ALA A 235 8.23 -12.41 5.39
CA ALA A 235 8.69 -13.71 4.91
C ALA A 235 8.20 -14.01 3.48
N THR A 236 6.96 -13.68 3.16
CA THR A 236 6.43 -13.79 1.78
C THR A 236 7.08 -12.79 0.84
N VAL A 237 7.28 -11.54 1.29
CA VAL A 237 8.00 -10.51 0.53
C VAL A 237 9.39 -10.98 0.14
N SER A 238 10.17 -11.53 1.07
CA SER A 238 11.51 -12.04 0.80
C SER A 238 11.53 -13.16 -0.25
N GLN A 239 10.54 -14.06 -0.23
CA GLN A 239 10.42 -15.12 -1.23
C GLN A 239 10.14 -14.56 -2.63
N VAL A 240 9.19 -13.62 -2.74
CA VAL A 240 8.83 -13.01 -4.04
C VAL A 240 10.00 -12.19 -4.58
N MET A 241 10.62 -11.37 -3.73
CA MET A 241 11.78 -10.55 -4.10
C MET A 241 12.98 -11.37 -4.55
N ALA A 242 13.30 -12.48 -3.86
CA ALA A 242 14.43 -13.33 -4.23
C ALA A 242 14.31 -13.92 -5.64
N ALA A 243 13.09 -14.10 -6.15
CA ALA A 243 12.82 -14.60 -7.49
C ALA A 243 12.82 -13.51 -8.58
N ILE A 244 12.85 -12.23 -8.20
CA ILE A 244 12.82 -11.08 -9.10
C ILE A 244 14.04 -10.20 -8.80
N PRO A 245 15.23 -10.53 -9.35
CA PRO A 245 16.45 -9.78 -9.07
C PRO A 245 16.42 -8.43 -9.79
N LEU A 246 15.89 -7.41 -9.11
CA LEU A 246 15.82 -6.03 -9.56
C LEU A 246 16.26 -5.10 -8.44
N SER A 247 17.27 -4.26 -8.69
CA SER A 247 17.64 -3.19 -7.76
C SER A 247 16.62 -2.05 -7.82
N PRO A 248 16.36 -1.35 -6.71
CA PRO A 248 15.59 -0.10 -6.72
C PRO A 248 16.10 0.89 -7.76
N GLY A 249 15.19 1.61 -8.41
CA GLY A 249 15.57 2.48 -9.52
C GLY A 249 14.37 3.08 -10.23
N ARG A 250 14.65 3.67 -11.39
CA ARG A 250 13.66 4.36 -12.22
C ARG A 250 14.11 4.42 -13.68
N ASN A 251 13.18 4.65 -14.59
CA ASN A 251 13.52 5.01 -15.96
C ASN A 251 14.12 6.42 -16.01
N ASN A 252 15.24 6.56 -16.71
CA ASN A 252 15.82 7.87 -17.01
C ASN A 252 15.08 8.56 -18.17
N ALA A 253 15.52 9.75 -18.56
CA ALA A 253 14.90 10.53 -19.65
C ALA A 253 14.87 9.81 -21.01
N GLN A 254 15.64 8.73 -21.19
CA GLN A 254 15.66 7.90 -22.39
C GLN A 254 14.80 6.63 -22.25
N GLY A 255 14.06 6.48 -21.15
CA GLY A 255 13.26 5.28 -20.87
C GLY A 255 14.09 4.06 -20.47
N VAL A 256 15.36 4.25 -20.10
CA VAL A 256 16.25 3.17 -19.66
C VAL A 256 16.24 3.10 -18.14
N TYR A 257 15.99 1.91 -17.59
CA TYR A 257 16.00 1.69 -16.15
C TYR A 257 17.40 1.83 -15.57
N VAL A 258 17.56 2.73 -14.62
CA VAL A 258 18.79 3.00 -13.90
C VAL A 258 18.56 2.76 -12.42
N ALA A 259 19.47 2.04 -11.79
CA ALA A 259 19.41 1.80 -10.36
C ALA A 259 19.62 3.10 -9.57
N ASP A 260 18.83 3.30 -8.53
CA ASP A 260 19.03 4.38 -7.57
C ASP A 260 20.31 4.12 -6.76
N PRO A 261 21.02 5.17 -6.31
CA PRO A 261 22.17 5.01 -5.45
C PRO A 261 21.78 4.34 -4.13
N ALA A 262 22.66 3.50 -3.60
CA ALA A 262 22.48 2.91 -2.27
C ALA A 262 22.43 4.02 -1.20
N PRO A 263 21.62 3.85 -0.14
CA PRO A 263 21.56 4.84 0.94
C PRO A 263 22.86 4.80 1.77
N PRO A 264 23.15 5.84 2.57
CA PRO A 264 24.31 5.82 3.45
C PRO A 264 24.18 4.74 4.55
N PRO A 265 25.28 4.18 5.06
CA PRO A 265 25.24 3.35 6.27
C PRO A 265 24.58 4.08 7.46
N PRO A 266 23.81 3.38 8.32
CA PRO A 266 23.56 1.94 8.33
C PRO A 266 22.39 1.49 7.44
N TRP A 267 21.77 2.39 6.68
CA TRP A 267 20.52 2.14 5.92
C TRP A 267 20.69 1.22 4.72
N ASN A 268 21.94 0.93 4.32
CA ASN A 268 22.28 -0.03 3.28
C ASN A 268 22.47 -1.47 3.79
N SER A 269 22.24 -1.72 5.09
CA SER A 269 22.44 -3.03 5.72
C SER A 269 21.43 -4.11 5.27
N SER A 270 20.23 -3.69 4.88
CA SER A 270 19.20 -4.57 4.34
C SER A 270 18.26 -3.80 3.42
N PHE A 271 17.52 -4.51 2.57
CA PHE A 271 16.50 -3.89 1.73
C PHE A 271 15.40 -3.19 2.56
N ALA A 272 15.00 -3.78 3.69
CA ALA A 272 14.01 -3.18 4.58
C ALA A 272 14.49 -1.84 5.17
N CYS A 273 15.78 -1.75 5.56
CA CYS A 273 16.35 -0.48 6.03
C CYS A 273 16.46 0.54 4.91
N PHE A 274 16.76 0.12 3.68
CA PHE A 274 16.73 1.02 2.52
C PHE A 274 15.32 1.53 2.26
N ALA A 275 14.31 0.67 2.26
CA ALA A 275 12.92 1.07 2.07
C ALA A 275 12.43 2.05 3.17
N TYR A 276 12.87 1.87 4.41
CA TYR A 276 12.59 2.79 5.51
C TYR A 276 13.26 4.16 5.31
N TYR A 277 14.55 4.18 4.92
CA TYR A 277 15.26 5.42 4.62
C TYR A 277 14.62 6.17 3.44
N ASP A 278 14.27 5.43 2.38
CA ASP A 278 13.60 5.96 1.19
C ASP A 278 12.18 6.48 1.53
N GLN A 279 11.49 5.87 2.51
CA GLN A 279 10.24 6.42 3.05
C GLN A 279 10.44 7.80 3.69
N ALA A 280 11.50 8.00 4.47
CA ALA A 280 11.82 9.30 5.04
C ALA A 280 12.25 10.33 3.96
N ALA A 281 12.95 9.88 2.92
CA ALA A 281 13.33 10.69 1.75
C ALA A 281 12.12 11.15 0.91
N ASN A 282 11.01 10.43 0.99
CA ASN A 282 9.77 10.75 0.29
C ASN A 282 8.70 11.40 1.19
N THR A 283 9.00 11.58 2.47
CA THR A 283 8.16 12.32 3.41
C THR A 283 8.70 13.73 3.56
N ALA A 284 7.85 14.74 3.43
CA ALA A 284 8.33 16.12 3.32
C ALA A 284 9.07 16.58 4.58
N GLY A 285 10.34 16.97 4.42
CA GLY A 285 11.19 17.38 5.53
C GLY A 285 10.71 18.63 6.26
N VAL A 286 9.94 19.49 5.60
CA VAL A 286 9.33 20.67 6.23
C VAL A 286 8.39 20.31 7.39
N LEU A 287 7.87 19.07 7.46
CA LEU A 287 7.06 18.58 8.58
C LEU A 287 7.80 18.65 9.92
N VAL A 288 9.12 18.45 9.93
CA VAL A 288 9.93 18.43 11.17
C VAL A 288 10.09 19.82 11.80
N ASN A 289 9.89 20.87 11.00
CA ASN A 289 10.01 22.27 11.41
C ASN A 289 8.66 22.91 11.80
N THR A 290 7.58 22.13 11.79
CA THR A 290 6.26 22.59 12.21
C THR A 290 6.23 22.88 13.72
N THR A 291 5.16 23.51 14.22
CA THR A 291 5.01 23.89 15.63
C THR A 291 3.67 23.45 16.20
N GLY A 292 3.52 23.52 17.54
CA GLY A 292 2.25 23.26 18.21
C GLY A 292 1.78 21.82 18.05
N ILE A 293 0.48 21.62 17.83
CA ILE A 293 -0.12 20.28 17.72
C ILE A 293 0.32 19.55 16.45
N LEU A 294 0.55 20.25 15.34
CA LEU A 294 1.06 19.63 14.10
C LEU A 294 2.43 18.97 14.35
N LYS A 295 3.34 19.67 15.04
CA LYS A 295 4.65 19.10 15.42
C LYS A 295 4.51 17.83 16.25
N LYS A 296 3.69 17.88 17.30
CA LYS A 296 3.45 16.72 18.19
C LYS A 296 2.91 15.52 17.43
N ASN A 297 1.96 15.75 16.51
CA ASN A 297 1.37 14.69 15.70
C ASN A 297 2.39 14.14 14.70
N VAL A 298 3.20 14.97 14.05
CA VAL A 298 4.29 14.52 13.16
C VAL A 298 5.30 13.67 13.93
N GLU A 299 5.74 14.11 15.13
CA GLU A 299 6.68 13.36 15.97
C GLU A 299 6.12 12.00 16.38
N LEU A 300 4.85 11.96 16.80
CA LEU A 300 4.15 10.71 17.14
C LEU A 300 4.11 9.74 15.95
N LEU A 301 3.62 10.20 14.80
CA LEU A 301 3.47 9.37 13.59
C LEU A 301 4.83 8.88 13.08
N THR A 302 5.86 9.74 13.12
CA THR A 302 7.24 9.36 12.75
C THR A 302 7.80 8.33 13.74
N GLY A 303 7.48 8.45 15.04
CA GLY A 303 7.82 7.46 16.05
C GLY A 303 7.17 6.10 15.77
N ILE A 304 5.89 6.09 15.39
CA ILE A 304 5.17 4.85 15.05
C ILE A 304 5.75 4.18 13.80
N GLN A 305 6.11 4.95 12.77
CA GLN A 305 6.81 4.39 11.60
C GLN A 305 8.16 3.76 11.98
N PHE A 306 8.91 4.42 12.88
CA PHE A 306 10.17 3.88 13.37
C PHE A 306 9.99 2.57 14.16
N GLN A 307 8.93 2.43 14.97
CA GLN A 307 8.64 1.17 15.67
C GLN A 307 8.48 -0.02 14.71
N ASN A 308 7.90 0.21 13.51
CA ASN A 308 7.86 -0.84 12.49
C ASN A 308 9.22 -1.12 11.84
N ALA A 309 10.06 -0.09 11.69
CA ALA A 309 11.42 -0.27 11.19
C ALA A 309 12.24 -1.15 12.14
N LEU A 310 12.06 -1.02 13.47
CA LEU A 310 12.75 -1.82 14.50
C LEU A 310 12.52 -3.33 14.38
N ALA A 311 11.46 -3.77 13.70
CA ALA A 311 11.26 -5.20 13.39
C ALA A 311 12.32 -5.76 12.42
N ASN A 312 13.11 -4.89 11.78
CA ASN A 312 14.12 -5.25 10.79
C ASN A 312 15.52 -5.08 11.39
N PRO A 313 16.37 -6.13 11.38
CA PRO A 313 17.75 -6.03 11.83
C PRO A 313 18.51 -4.92 11.12
N GLY A 314 19.23 -4.09 11.88
CA GLY A 314 20.06 -2.99 11.35
C GLY A 314 19.32 -1.67 11.14
N CYS A 315 18.02 -1.58 11.44
CA CYS A 315 17.25 -0.34 11.36
C CYS A 315 17.00 0.27 12.75
N ASP A 316 18.04 0.41 13.58
CA ASP A 316 17.95 0.80 14.99
C ASP A 316 18.00 2.31 15.27
N GLN A 317 18.11 3.12 14.21
CA GLN A 317 18.16 4.58 14.29
C GLN A 317 16.89 5.21 13.69
N GLN A 318 16.32 6.21 14.35
CA GLN A 318 15.18 6.92 13.77
C GLN A 318 15.66 7.84 12.64
N VAL A 319 14.97 7.82 11.51
CA VAL A 319 15.21 8.73 10.39
C VAL A 319 14.03 9.70 10.34
N LEU A 320 14.30 10.98 10.53
CA LEU A 320 13.28 12.01 10.40
C LEU A 320 12.98 12.28 8.92
N PRO A 321 11.77 12.72 8.54
CA PRO A 321 11.47 13.16 7.18
C PRO A 321 12.48 14.18 6.65
N PHE A 322 12.92 14.02 5.41
CA PHE A 322 13.86 14.96 4.75
C PHE A 322 13.57 15.16 3.25
N GLY A 323 12.43 14.66 2.77
CA GLY A 323 12.02 14.76 1.37
C GLY A 323 11.50 16.14 0.93
N PRO A 324 11.28 16.32 -0.38
CA PRO A 324 10.73 17.55 -0.92
C PRO A 324 9.26 17.77 -0.52
N ALA A 325 8.86 19.03 -0.39
CA ALA A 325 7.46 19.45 -0.30
C ALA A 325 6.88 19.72 -1.69
N GLY A 326 5.55 19.71 -1.82
CA GLY A 326 4.86 20.14 -3.04
C GLY A 326 4.85 19.13 -4.20
N VAL A 327 5.22 17.87 -3.94
CA VAL A 327 5.17 16.73 -4.89
C VAL A 327 3.87 15.95 -4.79
#